data_AF-A0A075YMR4-F1
#
_entry.id   AF-A0A075YMR4-F1
#
_cell.length_a   1.000
_cell.length_b   1.000
_cell.length_c   1.000
_cell.angle_alpha   90.00
_cell.angle_beta   90.00
_cell.angle_gamma   90.00
#
_symmetry.space_group_name_H-M   'P 1'
#
loop_
_entity.id
_entity.type
_entity.pdbx_description
1 polymer ?
#
loop_
_entity_poly.entity_id
_entity_poly.type
_entity_poly.pdbx_seq_one_letter_code
_entity_poly.pdbx_strand_id
1 'polypeptide(L)'
;MTNATVPLQLVNTTEPVVFISLNGGQMVPVLLDTGSTGLVMDSQFLTQNFGPVIGTGTAGYAGGLTYNYNTYSTTVDFGNGLLTLPTSVNVVTSSSPGTLGNFLSRSGAVGVLGIGPNNGFPGTSSIVTAMPGLLNNGVLIDESAGILQFGPNTLTGGITISGAPISTVAVQIDNGPLQQAPVMFDSGGINGTIPSALASLPSGGFVPAGTTISVYTSDGQTLLYSYTTTATNTPFVTSGGVMNTGHVPFAQQPIYVSYSPTAIGTTTFN
;
A
#
# COMPACT_ATOMS: atom_id res chain seq x y z
N MET A 1 13.15 5.87 21.06
CA MET A 1 13.59 5.62 19.66
C MET A 1 12.78 6.55 18.76
N THR A 2 13.45 7.31 17.89
CA THR A 2 12.78 8.32 17.03
C THR A 2 12.43 7.75 15.67
N ASN A 3 13.34 6.97 15.10
CA ASN A 3 13.16 6.23 13.85
C ASN A 3 13.69 4.81 14.01
N ALA A 4 13.17 3.91 13.20
CA ALA A 4 13.63 2.53 13.12
C ALA A 4 13.49 2.01 11.69
N THR A 5 14.47 1.23 11.25
CA THR A 5 14.52 0.74 9.88
C THR A 5 14.48 -0.78 9.87
N VAL A 6 13.73 -1.35 8.93
CA VAL A 6 13.69 -2.78 8.65
C VAL A 6 13.97 -3.05 7.18
N PRO A 7 14.51 -4.24 6.85
CA PRO A 7 14.74 -4.60 5.46
C PRO A 7 13.44 -4.66 4.67
N LEU A 8 13.47 -4.12 3.45
CA LEU A 8 12.42 -4.23 2.45
C LEU A 8 13.02 -4.90 1.22
N GLN A 9 12.33 -5.92 0.72
CA GLN A 9 12.74 -6.69 -0.45
C GLN A 9 11.77 -6.47 -1.60
N LEU A 10 12.30 -6.12 -2.78
CA LEU A 10 11.52 -6.13 -4.01
C LEU A 10 11.52 -7.53 -4.62
N VAL A 11 10.35 -8.15 -4.66
CA VAL A 11 10.12 -9.42 -5.36
C VAL A 11 9.51 -9.11 -6.71
N ASN A 12 9.91 -9.85 -7.76
CA ASN A 12 9.38 -9.72 -9.13
C ASN A 12 9.28 -8.28 -9.66
N THR A 13 10.22 -7.43 -9.23
CA THR A 13 10.38 -6.01 -9.57
C THR A 13 9.31 -5.08 -9.01
N THR A 14 8.14 -5.56 -8.61
CA THR A 14 7.00 -4.69 -8.28
C THR A 14 6.39 -4.93 -6.90
N GLU A 15 6.83 -5.96 -6.17
CA GLU A 15 6.20 -6.40 -4.93
C GLU A 15 7.12 -6.11 -3.74
N PRO A 16 6.92 -5.00 -3.01
CA PRO A 16 7.67 -4.71 -1.81
C PRO A 16 7.21 -5.63 -0.68
N VAL A 17 8.15 -6.40 -0.13
CA VAL A 17 7.91 -7.37 0.94
C VAL A 17 8.73 -6.99 2.16
N VAL A 18 8.10 -7.06 3.32
CA VAL A 18 8.75 -6.96 4.63
C VAL A 18 8.44 -8.19 5.46
N PHE A 19 9.25 -8.45 6.48
CA PHE A 19 9.05 -9.59 7.37
C PHE A 19 8.47 -9.13 8.70
N ILE A 20 7.48 -9.87 9.20
CA ILE A 20 6.88 -9.63 10.51
C ILE A 20 6.73 -10.95 11.28
N SER A 21 6.65 -10.86 12.60
CA SER A 21 6.20 -11.95 13.47
C SER A 21 4.92 -11.54 14.19
N LEU A 22 4.02 -12.50 14.40
CA LEU A 22 2.79 -12.32 15.16
C LEU A 22 2.90 -13.08 16.47
N ASN A 23 2.62 -12.39 17.59
CA ASN A 23 2.62 -12.99 18.92
C ASN A 23 3.89 -13.79 19.28
N GLY A 24 5.06 -13.34 18.81
CA GLY A 24 6.34 -14.04 19.03
C GLY A 24 6.54 -15.31 18.21
N GLY A 25 5.72 -15.52 17.16
CA GLY A 25 5.88 -16.61 16.19
C GLY A 25 7.08 -16.43 15.25
N GLN A 26 7.14 -17.26 14.21
CA GLN A 26 8.16 -17.15 13.17
C GLN A 26 7.99 -15.85 12.35
N MET A 27 9.11 -15.29 11.88
CA MET A 27 9.08 -14.18 10.92
C MET A 27 8.56 -14.69 9.57
N VAL A 28 7.60 -13.99 9.00
CA VAL A 28 6.94 -14.34 7.73
C VAL A 28 6.88 -13.14 6.79
N PRO A 29 6.92 -13.37 5.46
CA PRO A 29 6.82 -12.30 4.48
C PRO A 29 5.39 -11.77 4.37
N VAL A 30 5.23 -10.44 4.36
CA VAL A 30 3.99 -9.74 4.04
C VAL A 30 4.22 -8.71 2.95
N LEU A 31 3.27 -8.59 2.03
CA LEU A 31 3.27 -7.56 0.99
C LEU A 31 2.99 -6.21 1.66
N LEU A 32 3.88 -5.25 1.47
CA LEU A 32 3.63 -3.86 1.87
C LEU A 32 2.66 -3.23 0.88
N ASP A 33 1.58 -2.65 1.40
CA ASP A 33 0.51 -2.12 0.57
C ASP A 33 0.06 -0.76 1.13
N THR A 34 0.38 0.31 0.40
CA THR A 34 -0.08 1.66 0.76
C THR A 34 -1.54 1.89 0.36
N GLY A 35 -2.06 1.18 -0.65
CA GLY A 35 -3.43 1.25 -1.13
C GLY A 35 -4.46 0.63 -0.17
N SER A 36 -4.04 -0.06 0.88
CA SER A 36 -4.92 -0.65 1.90
C SER A 36 -4.58 -0.27 3.34
N THR A 37 -5.47 -0.58 4.28
CA THR A 37 -5.31 -0.33 5.72
C THR A 37 -5.43 -1.63 6.50
N GLY A 38 -4.52 -1.84 7.45
CA GLY A 38 -4.56 -2.95 8.41
C GLY A 38 -3.81 -4.19 7.93
N LEU A 39 -3.68 -5.18 8.82
CA LEU A 39 -2.95 -6.42 8.54
C LEU A 39 -3.91 -7.56 8.28
N VAL A 40 -3.74 -8.22 7.13
CA VAL A 40 -4.51 -9.40 6.73
C VAL A 40 -3.56 -10.57 6.54
N MET A 41 -3.86 -11.70 7.19
CA MET A 41 -3.02 -12.90 7.18
C MET A 41 -3.78 -14.10 6.63
N ASP A 42 -3.05 -15.02 6.00
CA ASP A 42 -3.61 -16.23 5.42
C ASP A 42 -4.21 -17.17 6.49
N SER A 43 -5.12 -18.05 6.07
CA SER A 43 -5.84 -18.98 6.95
C SER A 43 -4.95 -19.95 7.74
N GLN A 44 -3.70 -20.19 7.30
CA GLN A 44 -2.73 -20.99 8.06
C GLN A 44 -2.48 -20.43 9.49
N PHE A 45 -2.68 -19.14 9.69
CA PHE A 45 -2.48 -18.48 10.99
C PHE A 45 -3.61 -18.73 11.99
N LEU A 46 -4.73 -19.36 11.59
CA LEU A 46 -5.80 -19.78 12.50
C LEU A 46 -5.34 -20.83 13.53
N THR A 47 -4.22 -21.50 13.26
CA THR A 47 -3.60 -22.49 14.16
C THR A 47 -2.83 -21.83 15.31
N GLN A 48 -2.55 -20.53 15.23
CA GLN A 48 -1.87 -19.79 16.29
C GLN A 48 -2.87 -19.32 17.35
N ASN A 49 -2.44 -19.32 18.61
CA ASN A 49 -3.24 -18.79 19.69
C ASN A 49 -3.05 -17.27 19.81
N PHE A 50 -3.93 -16.50 19.17
CA PHE A 50 -3.99 -15.04 19.29
C PHE A 50 -4.99 -14.56 20.35
N GLY A 51 -5.55 -15.48 21.15
CA GLY A 51 -6.65 -15.19 22.06
C GLY A 51 -8.02 -15.23 21.38
N PRO A 52 -9.07 -14.68 22.01
CA PRO A 52 -10.43 -14.74 21.49
C PRO A 52 -10.60 -13.89 20.23
N VAL A 53 -11.51 -14.31 19.35
CA VAL A 53 -11.96 -13.50 18.22
C VAL A 53 -12.70 -12.27 18.75
N ILE A 54 -12.28 -11.08 18.32
CA ILE A 54 -12.86 -9.79 18.73
C ILE A 54 -13.72 -9.14 17.64
N GLY A 55 -13.73 -9.71 16.43
CA GLY A 55 -14.51 -9.22 15.29
C GLY A 55 -14.53 -10.23 14.16
N THR A 56 -15.47 -10.07 13.23
CA THR A 56 -15.55 -10.88 12.01
C THR A 56 -16.04 -10.00 10.86
N GLY A 57 -15.80 -10.42 9.62
CA GLY A 57 -16.32 -9.71 8.46
C GLY A 57 -15.94 -10.34 7.13
N THR A 58 -16.25 -9.62 6.06
CA THR A 58 -15.91 -9.96 4.67
C THR A 58 -15.25 -8.75 4.03
N ALA A 59 -14.16 -8.99 3.29
CA ALA A 59 -13.43 -7.96 2.58
C ALA A 59 -12.82 -8.52 1.29
N GLY A 60 -12.01 -7.71 0.61
CA GLY A 60 -11.39 -8.10 -0.65
C GLY A 60 -10.27 -7.16 -1.08
N TYR A 61 -9.58 -7.54 -2.13
CA TYR A 61 -8.60 -6.69 -2.80
C TYR A 61 -9.00 -6.55 -4.27
N ALA A 62 -8.71 -5.39 -4.85
CA ALA A 62 -8.75 -5.23 -6.30
C ALA A 62 -7.85 -6.30 -6.94
N GLY A 63 -8.30 -6.91 -8.04
CA GLY A 63 -7.65 -8.10 -8.62
C GLY A 63 -8.38 -9.42 -8.38
N GLY A 64 -9.57 -9.38 -7.75
CA GLY A 64 -10.52 -10.49 -7.76
C GLY A 64 -10.50 -11.36 -6.49
N LEU A 65 -9.92 -10.88 -5.40
CA LEU A 65 -9.96 -11.57 -4.11
C LEU A 65 -11.13 -11.06 -3.27
N THR A 66 -11.97 -11.98 -2.80
CA THR A 66 -12.95 -11.76 -1.72
C THR A 66 -12.75 -12.85 -0.67
N TYR A 67 -12.80 -12.47 0.60
CA TYR A 67 -12.54 -13.39 1.72
C TYR A 67 -13.34 -13.02 2.96
N ASN A 68 -13.55 -14.01 3.81
CA ASN A 68 -14.09 -13.86 5.15
C ASN A 68 -12.92 -13.86 6.14
N TYR A 69 -13.06 -13.16 7.28
CA TYR A 69 -12.00 -13.09 8.27
C TYR A 69 -12.53 -13.07 9.71
N ASN A 70 -11.66 -13.51 10.63
CA ASN A 70 -11.75 -13.23 12.06
C ASN A 70 -10.72 -12.16 12.41
N THR A 71 -11.07 -11.25 13.31
CA THR A 71 -10.15 -10.24 13.85
C THR A 71 -9.69 -10.65 15.23
N TYR A 72 -8.39 -10.53 15.48
CA TYR A 72 -7.74 -10.79 16.77
C TYR A 72 -7.00 -9.54 17.25
N SER A 73 -6.81 -9.40 18.56
CA SER A 73 -5.90 -8.41 19.13
C SER A 73 -4.59 -9.08 19.52
N THR A 74 -3.51 -8.76 18.83
CA THR A 74 -2.20 -9.37 19.07
C THR A 74 -1.06 -8.41 18.75
N THR A 75 0.17 -8.79 19.07
CA THR A 75 1.36 -7.98 18.78
C THR A 75 1.95 -8.32 17.42
N VAL A 76 2.52 -7.32 16.76
CA VAL A 76 3.30 -7.45 15.54
C VAL A 76 4.73 -7.01 15.83
N ASP A 77 5.70 -7.85 15.48
CA ASP A 77 7.13 -7.56 15.61
C ASP A 77 7.76 -7.47 14.22
N PHE A 78 8.46 -6.38 13.93
CA PHE A 78 9.20 -6.20 12.69
C PHE A 78 10.68 -6.64 12.80
N GLY A 79 11.05 -7.25 13.92
CA GLY A 79 12.42 -7.65 14.27
C GLY A 79 13.15 -6.57 15.06
N ASN A 80 14.30 -6.92 15.63
CA ASN A 80 15.17 -6.01 16.40
C ASN A 80 14.46 -5.24 17.54
N GLY A 81 13.41 -5.83 18.12
CA GLY A 81 12.64 -5.22 19.20
C GLY A 81 11.61 -4.17 18.75
N LEU A 82 11.31 -4.10 17.46
CA LEU A 82 10.28 -3.22 16.89
C LEU A 82 8.90 -3.85 17.02
N LEU A 83 8.44 -3.87 18.27
CA LEU A 83 7.19 -4.49 18.70
C LEU A 83 6.08 -3.45 18.84
N THR A 84 4.91 -3.73 18.27
CA THR A 84 3.71 -2.91 18.46
C THR A 84 3.08 -3.16 19.83
N LEU A 85 2.27 -2.20 20.30
CA LEU A 85 1.18 -2.54 21.24
C LEU A 85 0.20 -3.54 20.58
N PRO A 86 -0.61 -4.28 21.36
CA PRO A 86 -1.65 -5.13 20.78
C PRO A 86 -2.56 -4.35 19.82
N THR A 87 -2.77 -4.89 18.63
CA THR A 87 -3.46 -4.26 17.53
C THR A 87 -4.29 -5.27 16.74
N SER A 88 -5.24 -4.78 15.95
CA SER A 88 -6.16 -5.62 15.18
C SER A 88 -5.43 -6.30 14.02
N VAL A 89 -5.52 -7.63 13.97
CA VAL A 89 -5.03 -8.45 12.86
C VAL A 89 -6.19 -9.30 12.33
N ASN A 90 -6.44 -9.20 11.03
CA ASN A 90 -7.44 -10.02 10.36
C ASN A 90 -6.78 -11.32 9.87
N VAL A 91 -7.39 -12.47 10.18
CA VAL A 91 -6.96 -13.77 9.67
C VAL A 91 -8.09 -14.35 8.82
N VAL A 92 -7.76 -14.69 7.57
CA VAL A 92 -8.70 -15.25 6.61
C VAL A 92 -9.28 -16.57 7.13
N THR A 93 -10.60 -16.75 7.08
CA THR A 93 -11.23 -17.99 7.51
C THR A 93 -11.19 -19.05 6.41
N SER A 94 -11.27 -20.33 6.79
CA SER A 94 -11.38 -21.47 5.86
C SER A 94 -12.65 -21.45 5.01
N SER A 95 -13.67 -20.68 5.40
CA SER A 95 -14.92 -20.50 4.66
C SER A 95 -14.86 -19.40 3.59
N SER A 96 -13.67 -18.85 3.32
CA SER A 96 -13.49 -17.77 2.34
C SER A 96 -13.68 -18.26 0.91
N PRO A 97 -14.35 -17.48 0.03
CA PRO A 97 -14.54 -17.87 -1.37
C PRO A 97 -13.25 -17.83 -2.20
N GLY A 98 -12.30 -16.97 -1.83
CA GLY A 98 -10.95 -16.92 -2.40
C GLY A 98 -9.88 -17.27 -1.38
N THR A 99 -8.68 -17.59 -1.86
CA THR A 99 -7.51 -17.88 -1.01
C THR A 99 -6.48 -16.77 -1.10
N LEU A 100 -6.06 -16.25 0.05
CA LEU A 100 -5.05 -15.19 0.11
C LEU A 100 -3.70 -15.67 -0.42
N GLY A 101 -3.29 -16.90 -0.10
CA GLY A 101 -2.05 -17.48 -0.63
C GLY A 101 -1.99 -17.53 -2.17
N ASN A 102 -3.09 -17.81 -2.88
CA ASN A 102 -3.07 -17.78 -4.35
C ASN A 102 -2.96 -16.35 -4.88
N PHE A 103 -3.68 -15.42 -4.27
CA PHE A 103 -3.62 -14.00 -4.61
C PHE A 103 -2.21 -13.44 -4.44
N LEU A 104 -1.49 -13.85 -3.39
CA LEU A 104 -0.12 -13.40 -3.08
C LEU A 104 0.98 -14.26 -3.69
N SER A 105 0.65 -15.23 -4.56
CA SER A 105 1.61 -16.19 -5.10
C SER A 105 2.79 -15.53 -5.83
N ARG A 106 2.59 -14.36 -6.45
CA ARG A 106 3.65 -13.61 -7.13
C ARG A 106 4.65 -12.98 -6.16
N SER A 107 4.23 -12.51 -4.99
CA SER A 107 5.15 -11.98 -3.97
C SER A 107 5.75 -13.07 -3.09
N GLY A 108 5.09 -14.23 -2.99
CA GLY A 108 5.40 -15.25 -1.99
C GLY A 108 5.04 -14.83 -0.56
N ALA A 109 4.32 -13.72 -0.40
CA ALA A 109 3.83 -13.25 0.88
C ALA A 109 2.68 -14.13 1.40
N VAL A 110 2.54 -14.18 2.72
CA VAL A 110 1.45 -14.90 3.41
C VAL A 110 0.47 -13.95 4.11
N GLY A 111 0.60 -12.66 3.81
CA GLY A 111 -0.27 -11.59 4.29
C GLY A 111 -0.03 -10.28 3.57
N VAL A 112 -0.89 -9.30 3.84
CA VAL A 112 -0.81 -7.93 3.33
C VAL A 112 -0.75 -6.97 4.51
N LEU A 113 0.28 -6.14 4.54
CA LEU A 113 0.47 -5.07 5.49
C LEU A 113 -0.01 -3.75 4.86
N GLY A 114 -1.28 -3.44 5.08
CA GLY A 114 -1.91 -2.19 4.69
C GLY A 114 -1.49 -1.02 5.57
N ILE A 115 -0.84 -0.02 4.97
CA ILE A 115 -0.32 1.16 5.67
C ILE A 115 -0.91 2.50 5.20
N GLY A 116 -2.00 2.48 4.45
CA GLY A 116 -2.73 3.67 4.01
C GLY A 116 -3.54 4.33 5.14
N PRO A 117 -3.23 5.58 5.56
CA PRO A 117 -3.94 6.26 6.65
C PRO A 117 -5.42 6.58 6.38
N ASN A 118 -5.81 6.83 5.13
CA ASN A 118 -7.14 7.31 4.73
C ASN A 118 -7.96 6.32 3.89
N ASN A 119 -7.49 5.06 3.74
CA ASN A 119 -8.25 4.05 2.98
C ASN A 119 -9.35 3.38 3.83
N GLY A 120 -9.04 3.01 5.08
CA GLY A 120 -10.01 2.44 6.03
C GLY A 120 -10.50 1.03 5.68
N PHE A 121 -9.81 0.33 4.77
CA PHE A 121 -10.19 -0.97 4.25
C PHE A 121 -8.95 -1.76 3.81
N PRO A 122 -8.87 -3.10 3.94
CA PRO A 122 -9.89 -4.01 4.49
C PRO A 122 -9.91 -4.11 6.02
N GLY A 123 -8.88 -3.60 6.70
CA GLY A 123 -8.81 -3.52 8.16
C GLY A 123 -9.42 -2.23 8.71
N THR A 124 -9.75 -2.25 10.01
CA THR A 124 -10.34 -1.11 10.72
C THR A 124 -9.31 -0.25 11.45
N SER A 125 -8.05 -0.67 11.52
CA SER A 125 -6.94 0.07 12.14
C SER A 125 -5.61 -0.28 11.47
N SER A 126 -4.71 0.71 11.35
CA SER A 126 -3.36 0.48 10.83
C SER A 126 -2.41 -0.02 11.92
N ILE A 127 -1.53 -0.96 11.57
CA ILE A 127 -0.45 -1.43 12.45
C ILE A 127 0.52 -0.30 12.81
N VAL A 128 0.74 0.66 11.90
CA VAL A 128 1.65 1.80 12.14
C VAL A 128 1.20 2.60 13.35
N THR A 129 -0.11 2.80 13.53
CA THR A 129 -0.65 3.56 14.69
C THR A 129 -0.43 2.87 16.03
N ALA A 130 -0.15 1.57 16.04
CA ALA A 130 0.16 0.80 17.24
C ALA A 130 1.67 0.77 17.59
N MET A 131 2.53 1.38 16.75
CA MET A 131 3.95 1.53 17.04
C MET A 131 4.18 2.51 18.20
N PRO A 132 5.18 2.28 19.06
CA PRO A 132 5.39 3.12 20.23
C PRO A 132 6.04 4.46 19.91
N GLY A 133 5.67 5.49 20.68
CA GLY A 133 6.31 6.80 20.63
C GLY A 133 6.19 7.45 19.24
N LEU A 134 7.30 7.96 18.72
CA LEU A 134 7.32 8.66 17.43
C LEU A 134 7.30 7.72 16.22
N LEU A 135 7.46 6.40 16.42
CA LEU A 135 7.48 5.43 15.33
C LEU A 135 6.12 5.32 14.60
N ASN A 136 5.04 5.80 15.20
CA ASN A 136 3.71 5.82 14.58
C ASN A 136 3.44 7.06 13.70
N ASN A 137 4.40 7.98 13.57
CA ASN A 137 4.21 9.22 12.80
C ASN A 137 4.06 8.96 11.28
N GLY A 138 4.66 7.88 10.78
CA GLY A 138 4.65 7.57 9.36
C GLY A 138 5.67 6.50 8.99
N VAL A 139 5.75 6.27 7.69
CA VAL A 139 6.58 5.23 7.09
C VAL A 139 7.25 5.79 5.84
N LEU A 140 8.58 5.78 5.81
CA LEU A 140 9.39 6.01 4.61
C LEU A 140 9.63 4.67 3.91
N ILE A 141 9.31 4.62 2.62
CA ILE A 141 9.52 3.48 1.73
C ILE A 141 10.61 3.88 0.76
N ASP A 142 11.76 3.21 0.83
CA ASP A 142 12.86 3.40 -0.11
C ASP A 142 13.25 2.05 -0.70
N GLU A 143 12.65 1.75 -1.84
CA GLU A 143 12.86 0.49 -2.57
C GLU A 143 14.30 0.37 -3.08
N SER A 144 14.92 1.50 -3.43
CA SER A 144 16.29 1.54 -3.97
C SER A 144 17.33 1.21 -2.90
N ALA A 145 17.11 1.69 -1.67
CA ALA A 145 17.94 1.37 -0.52
C ALA A 145 17.52 0.04 0.16
N GLY A 146 16.40 -0.56 -0.25
CA GLY A 146 15.89 -1.81 0.32
C GLY A 146 15.45 -1.65 1.77
N ILE A 147 14.84 -0.51 2.11
CA ILE A 147 14.45 -0.20 3.50
C ILE A 147 13.00 0.26 3.62
N LEU A 148 12.41 -0.11 4.75
CA LEU A 148 11.20 0.50 5.31
C LEU A 148 11.57 1.15 6.64
N GLN A 149 11.32 2.45 6.79
CA GLN A 149 11.63 3.18 8.02
C GLN A 149 10.37 3.73 8.68
N PHE A 150 10.17 3.36 9.94
CA PHE A 150 9.13 3.90 10.80
C PHE A 150 9.58 5.20 11.47
N GLY A 151 8.61 6.08 11.72
CA GLY A 151 8.78 7.34 12.44
C GLY A 151 8.79 8.58 11.53
N PRO A 152 9.27 9.74 12.01
CA PRO A 152 9.32 10.97 11.21
C PRO A 152 10.13 10.79 9.91
N ASN A 153 9.76 11.50 8.85
CA ASN A 153 10.56 11.53 7.61
C ASN A 153 11.95 12.08 7.90
N THR A 154 12.98 11.33 7.53
CA THR A 154 14.40 11.70 7.71
C THR A 154 15.00 12.34 6.46
N LEU A 155 14.33 12.24 5.32
CA LEU A 155 14.79 12.87 4.09
C LEU A 155 14.41 14.35 4.09
N THR A 156 15.33 15.17 3.58
CA THR A 156 15.14 16.61 3.43
C THR A 156 14.79 16.94 1.98
N GLY A 157 13.85 17.86 1.79
CA GLY A 157 13.33 18.17 0.46
C GLY A 157 12.10 17.33 0.14
N GLY A 158 11.70 17.34 -1.12
CA GLY A 158 10.52 16.65 -1.60
C GLY A 158 9.24 17.48 -1.61
N ILE A 159 8.24 16.96 -2.33
CA ILE A 159 6.93 17.59 -2.50
C ILE A 159 5.91 16.82 -1.68
N THR A 160 5.26 17.51 -0.75
CA THR A 160 4.23 16.91 0.10
C THR A 160 2.85 17.29 -0.39
N ILE A 161 1.99 16.29 -0.56
CA ILE A 161 0.59 16.46 -0.90
C ILE A 161 -0.30 15.90 0.22
N SER A 162 -1.49 16.49 0.36
CA SER A 162 -2.49 16.03 1.33
C SER A 162 -3.12 14.72 0.87
N GLY A 163 -3.33 13.79 1.80
CA GLY A 163 -3.95 12.50 1.56
C GLY A 163 -2.94 11.37 1.38
N ALA A 164 -3.22 10.22 2.00
CA ALA A 164 -2.53 8.97 1.79
C ALA A 164 -3.46 7.78 2.10
N PRO A 165 -3.64 6.81 1.18
CA PRO A 165 -3.01 6.75 -0.14
C PRO A 165 -3.70 7.63 -1.19
N ILE A 166 -4.91 8.14 -0.95
CA ILE A 166 -5.66 8.89 -1.96
C ILE A 166 -5.44 10.40 -1.80
N SER A 167 -5.02 11.04 -2.89
CA SER A 167 -4.92 12.50 -3.03
C SER A 167 -5.60 12.96 -4.32
N THR A 168 -6.16 14.17 -4.31
CA THR A 168 -6.56 14.85 -5.55
C THR A 168 -5.34 15.55 -6.15
N VAL A 169 -4.99 15.18 -7.38
CA VAL A 169 -3.80 15.65 -8.11
C VAL A 169 -4.15 15.93 -9.58
N ALA A 170 -3.25 16.58 -10.31
CA ALA A 170 -3.40 16.80 -11.74
C ALA A 170 -2.67 15.71 -12.52
N VAL A 171 -3.36 15.05 -13.45
CA VAL A 171 -2.82 13.99 -14.30
C VAL A 171 -2.83 14.45 -15.75
N GLN A 172 -1.74 14.19 -16.47
CA GLN A 172 -1.61 14.43 -17.89
C GLN A 172 -1.30 13.11 -18.60
N ILE A 173 -2.02 12.86 -19.69
CA ILE A 173 -1.80 11.72 -20.58
C ILE A 173 -1.25 12.26 -21.90
N ASP A 174 -0.07 11.76 -22.28
CA ASP A 174 0.75 12.28 -23.37
C ASP A 174 0.89 13.82 -23.28
N ASN A 175 0.63 14.52 -24.38
CA ASN A 175 0.61 15.99 -24.43
C ASN A 175 -0.82 16.54 -24.28
N GLY A 176 -1.73 15.76 -23.69
CA GLY A 176 -3.11 16.15 -23.44
C GLY A 176 -3.23 17.24 -22.36
N PRO A 177 -4.46 17.73 -22.10
CA PRO A 177 -4.70 18.67 -21.01
C PRO A 177 -4.46 18.02 -19.65
N LEU A 178 -4.04 18.82 -18.66
CA LEU A 178 -4.06 18.42 -17.25
C LEU A 178 -5.50 18.23 -16.78
N GLN A 179 -5.75 17.11 -16.11
CA GLN A 179 -7.06 16.74 -15.58
C GLN A 179 -6.94 16.48 -14.08
N GLN A 180 -7.79 17.11 -13.28
CA GLN A 180 -7.87 16.81 -11.85
C GLN A 180 -8.49 15.43 -11.64
N ALA A 181 -7.82 14.57 -10.88
CA ALA A 181 -8.30 13.23 -10.58
C ALA A 181 -7.91 12.81 -9.14
N PRO A 182 -8.74 11.99 -8.48
CA PRO A 182 -8.30 11.26 -7.31
C PRO A 182 -7.33 10.15 -7.74
N VAL A 183 -6.15 10.14 -7.12
CA VAL A 183 -5.08 9.16 -7.37
C VAL A 183 -4.72 8.49 -6.05
N MET A 184 -4.72 7.16 -6.06
CA MET A 184 -4.25 6.28 -5.01
C MET A 184 -2.81 5.88 -5.29
N PHE A 185 -1.90 6.32 -4.41
CA PHE A 185 -0.48 5.93 -4.46
C PHE A 185 -0.31 4.57 -3.77
N ASP A 186 -0.27 3.51 -4.57
CA ASP A 186 -0.42 2.13 -4.11
C ASP A 186 0.78 1.24 -4.53
N SER A 187 1.65 0.98 -3.57
CA SER A 187 2.80 0.07 -3.68
C SER A 187 2.40 -1.40 -3.88
N GLY A 188 1.20 -1.80 -3.43
CA GLY A 188 0.65 -3.14 -3.65
C GLY A 188 -0.06 -3.31 -5.00
N GLY A 189 -0.30 -2.20 -5.72
CA GLY A 189 -1.12 -2.14 -6.94
C GLY A 189 -0.44 -2.70 -8.20
N ILE A 190 0.80 -3.19 -8.11
CA ILE A 190 1.61 -3.71 -9.22
C ILE A 190 1.71 -2.68 -10.35
N ASN A 191 0.93 -2.79 -11.43
CA ASN A 191 0.99 -1.90 -12.59
C ASN A 191 -0.08 -0.79 -12.56
N GLY A 192 -0.93 -0.81 -11.53
CA GLY A 192 -1.97 0.20 -11.35
C GLY A 192 -3.15 0.08 -12.30
N THR A 193 -4.07 1.02 -12.16
CA THR A 193 -5.27 1.13 -12.98
C THR A 193 -5.57 2.58 -13.29
N ILE A 194 -6.18 2.85 -14.43
CA ILE A 194 -6.57 4.22 -14.81
C ILE A 194 -8.05 4.28 -15.21
N PRO A 195 -8.81 5.28 -14.74
CA PRO A 195 -10.17 5.52 -15.23
C PRO A 195 -10.20 5.75 -16.74
N SER A 196 -11.13 5.08 -17.41
CA SER A 196 -11.46 5.27 -18.84
C SER A 196 -11.69 6.74 -19.20
N ALA A 197 -12.41 7.48 -18.34
CA ALA A 197 -12.65 8.91 -18.52
C ALA A 197 -11.35 9.74 -18.49
N LEU A 198 -10.40 9.38 -17.61
CA LEU A 198 -9.12 10.08 -17.48
C LEU A 198 -8.19 9.77 -18.66
N ALA A 199 -8.12 8.50 -19.06
CA ALA A 199 -7.30 8.03 -20.17
C ALA A 199 -7.89 8.34 -21.55
N SER A 200 -9.18 8.71 -21.63
CA SER A 200 -9.94 8.77 -22.88
C SER A 200 -9.89 7.47 -23.69
N LEU A 201 -9.93 6.32 -22.99
CA LEU A 201 -9.87 4.97 -23.55
C LEU A 201 -11.04 4.12 -23.05
N PRO A 202 -11.54 3.13 -23.84
CA PRO A 202 -12.52 2.17 -23.34
C PRO A 202 -11.99 1.35 -22.16
N SER A 203 -12.84 1.07 -21.17
CA SER A 203 -12.51 0.13 -20.09
C SER A 203 -12.38 -1.30 -20.59
N GLY A 204 -11.56 -2.11 -19.91
CA GLY A 204 -11.42 -3.54 -20.21
C GLY A 204 -10.16 -3.91 -21.00
N GLY A 205 -9.27 -2.94 -21.23
CA GLY A 205 -7.96 -3.13 -21.85
C GLY A 205 -6.84 -2.47 -21.06
N PHE A 206 -5.63 -2.47 -21.60
CA PHE A 206 -4.49 -1.75 -21.04
C PHE A 206 -4.27 -0.44 -21.78
N VAL A 207 -3.66 0.54 -21.10
CA VAL A 207 -3.15 1.72 -21.80
C VAL A 207 -2.11 1.27 -22.83
N PRO A 208 -2.14 1.80 -24.08
CA PRO A 208 -1.15 1.45 -25.09
C PRO A 208 0.28 1.70 -24.60
N ALA A 209 1.23 0.85 -25.02
CA ALA A 209 2.64 1.09 -24.77
C ALA A 209 3.11 2.36 -25.51
N GLY A 210 4.00 3.13 -24.89
CA GLY A 210 4.47 4.41 -25.43
C GLY A 210 3.67 5.63 -24.98
N THR A 211 2.57 5.44 -24.23
CA THR A 211 1.81 6.53 -23.62
C THR A 211 2.56 7.09 -22.42
N THR A 212 2.75 8.40 -22.38
CA THR A 212 3.35 9.08 -21.22
C THR A 212 2.28 9.45 -20.21
N ILE A 213 2.48 9.10 -18.95
CA ILE A 213 1.60 9.45 -17.84
C ILE A 213 2.40 10.31 -16.88
N SER A 214 1.99 11.55 -16.69
CA SER A 214 2.62 12.51 -15.79
C SER A 214 1.63 12.93 -14.70
N VAL A 215 2.07 12.91 -13.45
CA VAL A 215 1.26 13.30 -12.30
C VAL A 215 1.93 14.48 -11.60
N TYR A 216 1.15 15.51 -11.34
CA TYR A 216 1.59 16.79 -10.79
C TYR A 216 0.87 17.07 -9.46
N THR A 217 1.33 18.07 -8.73
CA THR A 217 0.54 18.71 -7.68
C THR A 217 -0.83 19.15 -8.20
N SER A 218 -1.80 19.33 -7.31
CA SER A 218 -3.19 19.64 -7.68
C SER A 218 -3.38 20.97 -8.41
N ASP A 219 -2.40 21.87 -8.36
CA ASP A 219 -2.36 23.10 -9.14
C ASP A 219 -1.77 22.92 -10.55
N GLY A 220 -1.26 21.72 -10.87
CA GLY A 220 -0.62 21.40 -12.15
C GLY A 220 0.81 21.93 -12.31
N GLN A 221 1.38 22.54 -11.27
CA GLN A 221 2.64 23.30 -11.41
C GLN A 221 3.89 22.47 -11.18
N THR A 222 3.84 21.49 -10.27
CA THR A 222 5.01 20.72 -9.85
C THR A 222 4.83 19.26 -10.23
N LEU A 223 5.75 18.72 -11.04
CA LEU A 223 5.74 17.29 -11.38
C LEU A 223 6.08 16.46 -10.14
N LEU A 224 5.25 15.47 -9.82
CA LEU A 224 5.49 14.51 -8.75
C LEU A 224 6.22 13.28 -9.27
N TYR A 225 5.74 12.71 -10.38
CA TYR A 225 6.39 11.62 -11.09
C TYR A 225 5.86 11.52 -12.54
N SER A 226 6.64 10.91 -13.43
CA SER A 226 6.22 10.65 -14.82
C SER A 226 6.85 9.37 -15.33
N TYR A 227 6.14 8.65 -16.19
CA TYR A 227 6.69 7.49 -16.90
C TYR A 227 6.01 7.28 -18.24
N THR A 228 6.71 6.60 -19.14
CA THR A 228 6.14 6.09 -20.38
C THR A 228 5.79 4.62 -20.21
N THR A 229 4.55 4.25 -20.53
CA THR A 229 4.09 2.86 -20.46
C THR A 229 4.89 1.97 -21.41
N THR A 230 5.04 0.71 -21.05
CA THR A 230 5.68 -0.32 -21.88
C THR A 230 4.75 -1.51 -22.06
N ALA A 231 5.17 -2.51 -22.82
CA ALA A 231 4.40 -3.75 -22.99
C ALA A 231 4.18 -4.51 -21.67
N THR A 232 5.03 -4.30 -20.65
CA THR A 232 4.99 -5.02 -19.37
C THR A 232 4.71 -4.11 -18.17
N ASN A 233 4.80 -2.80 -18.33
CA ASN A 233 4.47 -1.81 -17.31
C ASN A 233 3.44 -0.83 -17.88
N THR A 234 2.16 -1.21 -17.78
CA THR A 234 1.04 -0.40 -18.25
C THR A 234 -0.17 -0.63 -17.36
N PRO A 235 -0.92 0.43 -16.98
CA PRO A 235 -2.08 0.30 -16.12
C PRO A 235 -3.27 -0.27 -16.90
N PHE A 236 -4.12 -1.01 -16.19
CA PHE A 236 -5.38 -1.50 -16.74
C PHE A 236 -6.44 -0.38 -16.72
N VAL A 237 -7.18 -0.22 -17.82
CA VAL A 237 -8.22 0.79 -17.95
C VAL A 237 -9.51 0.29 -17.32
N THR A 238 -10.00 0.99 -16.31
CA THR A 238 -11.21 0.64 -15.56
C THR A 238 -12.36 1.62 -15.80
N SER A 239 -13.58 1.24 -15.46
CA SER A 239 -14.72 2.17 -15.37
C SER A 239 -14.80 2.89 -14.01
N GLY A 240 -13.82 2.69 -13.13
CA GLY A 240 -13.76 3.31 -11.81
C GLY A 240 -13.40 4.79 -11.87
N GLY A 241 -13.56 5.49 -10.73
CA GLY A 241 -13.28 6.92 -10.63
C GLY A 241 -11.90 7.29 -10.05
N VAL A 242 -11.15 6.32 -9.53
CA VAL A 242 -9.85 6.53 -8.88
C VAL A 242 -8.76 5.87 -9.71
N MET A 243 -7.70 6.62 -10.01
CA MET A 243 -6.49 6.06 -10.60
C MET A 243 -5.65 5.42 -9.49
N ASN A 244 -5.09 4.25 -9.75
CA ASN A 244 -4.14 3.58 -8.90
C ASN A 244 -2.78 3.61 -9.60
N THR A 245 -1.74 4.11 -8.93
CA THR A 245 -0.43 4.31 -9.55
C THR A 245 0.35 3.03 -9.80
N GLY A 246 0.05 1.97 -9.05
CA GLY A 246 0.95 0.84 -8.90
C GLY A 246 2.31 1.26 -8.32
N HIS A 247 3.31 0.42 -8.57
CA HIS A 247 4.67 0.51 -8.03
C HIS A 247 5.48 1.70 -8.56
N VAL A 248 5.13 2.28 -9.71
CA VAL A 248 5.98 3.23 -10.44
C VAL A 248 6.53 4.39 -9.60
N PRO A 249 5.72 5.16 -8.85
CA PRO A 249 6.26 6.26 -8.04
C PRO A 249 7.23 5.78 -6.95
N PHE A 250 7.04 4.58 -6.39
CA PHE A 250 7.91 4.00 -5.35
C PHE A 250 9.24 3.48 -5.93
N ALA A 251 9.22 2.99 -7.17
CA ALA A 251 10.41 2.55 -7.87
C ALA A 251 11.30 3.70 -8.36
N GLN A 252 10.71 4.88 -8.58
CA GLN A 252 11.45 6.06 -9.06
C GLN A 252 12.15 6.82 -7.93
N GLN A 253 11.58 6.81 -6.73
CA GLN A 253 12.08 7.61 -5.62
C GLN A 253 11.47 7.20 -4.27
N PRO A 254 12.09 7.59 -3.14
CA PRO A 254 11.53 7.30 -1.82
C PRO A 254 10.22 8.05 -1.55
N ILE A 255 9.22 7.32 -1.06
CA ILE A 255 7.91 7.87 -0.70
C ILE A 255 7.72 7.79 0.81
N TYR A 256 7.36 8.92 1.42
CA TYR A 256 6.98 8.96 2.84
C TYR A 256 5.47 9.09 3.00
N VAL A 257 4.88 8.17 3.75
CA VAL A 257 3.47 8.16 4.15
C VAL A 257 3.36 8.65 5.58
N SER A 258 2.86 9.87 5.75
CA SER A 258 2.57 10.46 7.06
C SER A 258 1.20 10.03 7.56
N TYR A 259 1.08 9.76 8.85
CA TYR A 259 -0.21 9.54 9.54
C TYR A 259 -0.81 10.84 10.10
N SER A 260 -0.17 11.98 9.86
CA SER A 260 -0.65 13.31 10.20
C SER A 260 -1.03 14.10 8.94
N PRO A 261 -2.17 14.82 8.91
CA PRO A 261 -3.22 14.84 9.96
C PRO A 261 -3.94 13.49 10.10
N THR A 262 -4.43 13.18 11.30
CA THR A 262 -5.11 11.89 11.59
C THR A 262 -6.22 11.58 10.58
N ALA A 263 -6.28 10.33 10.12
CA ALA A 263 -7.23 9.79 9.14
C ALA A 263 -7.16 10.41 7.72
N ILE A 264 -6.28 11.38 7.48
CA ILE A 264 -6.04 11.96 6.15
C ILE A 264 -4.65 11.58 5.66
N GLY A 265 -3.64 11.79 6.51
CA GLY A 265 -2.24 11.62 6.19
C GLY A 265 -1.72 12.57 5.12
N THR A 266 -0.46 12.41 4.77
CA THR A 266 0.17 13.07 3.62
C THR A 266 1.09 12.10 2.90
N THR A 267 1.25 12.30 1.60
CA THR A 267 2.23 11.60 0.78
C THR A 267 3.34 12.57 0.40
N THR A 268 4.59 12.23 0.70
CA THR A 268 5.76 13.03 0.33
C THR A 268 6.61 12.28 -0.69
N PHE A 269 6.86 12.95 -1.81
CA PHE A 269 7.68 12.54 -2.94
C PHE A 269 9.09 13.09 -2.72
N ASN A 270 10.05 12.28 -2.28
CA ASN A 270 11.39 12.73 -1.85
C ASN A 270 12.43 12.67 -2.97
#